data_AF-A0A925B441-F1
#
_entry.id   AF-A0A925B441-F1
#
_cell.length_a   1.000
_cell.length_b   1.000
_cell.length_c   1.000
_cell.angle_alpha   90.00
_cell.angle_beta   90.00
_cell.angle_gamma   90.00
#
_symmetry.space_group_name_H-M   'P 1'
#
loop_
_entity.id
_entity.type
_entity.pdbx_description
1 polymer ?
#
loop_
_entity_poly.entity_id
_entity_poly.type
_entity_poly.pdbx_seq_one_letter_code
_entity_poly.pdbx_strand_id
1 'polypeptide(L)'
;MPPSPPHLSDRVDRAWYLGRYPDVDPDADLDAHYDAVGWQAGRDPAPWFCTAAYLVCHPDVASAGVNPFAHWRDHGRAEGRAIFDAGTPLDLVRPRQGAPGDL
;
A
#
# COMPACT_ATOMS: atom_id res chain seq x y z
N MET A 1 3.06 -27.28 8.99
CA MET A 1 2.39 -26.08 9.53
C MET A 1 1.94 -25.24 8.35
N PRO A 2 0.67 -24.83 8.25
CA PRO A 2 0.31 -23.77 7.30
C PRO A 2 1.08 -22.50 7.70
N PRO A 3 1.50 -21.65 6.75
CA PRO A 3 2.05 -20.34 7.10
C PRO A 3 1.00 -19.57 7.92
N SER A 4 1.43 -18.95 9.03
CA SER A 4 0.59 -18.01 9.77
C SER A 4 0.06 -16.95 8.81
N PRO A 5 -1.22 -16.51 8.93
CA PRO A 5 -1.71 -15.41 8.11
C PRO A 5 -0.76 -14.21 8.27
N PRO A 6 -0.45 -13.48 7.19
CA PRO A 6 0.41 -12.32 7.29
C PRO A 6 -0.17 -11.36 8.34
N HIS A 7 0.60 -11.08 9.38
CA HIS A 7 0.24 -10.01 10.30
C HIS A 7 0.35 -8.71 9.51
N LEU A 8 -0.79 -8.07 9.27
CA LEU A 8 -0.85 -6.74 8.68
C LEU A 8 -0.17 -5.76 9.65
N SER A 9 1.12 -5.54 9.46
CA SER A 9 1.94 -4.59 10.19
C SER A 9 1.54 -3.14 9.85
N ASP A 10 1.78 -2.21 10.74
CA ASP A 10 1.65 -0.76 10.49
C ASP A 10 2.98 -0.12 10.04
N ARG A 11 4.04 -0.95 9.93
CA ARG A 11 5.38 -0.60 9.46
C ARG A 11 5.73 -1.31 8.16
N VAL A 12 6.67 -0.73 7.42
CA VAL A 12 7.32 -1.35 6.26
C VAL A 12 7.94 -2.69 6.66
N ASP A 13 7.67 -3.74 5.88
CA ASP A 13 8.24 -5.07 6.12
C ASP A 13 9.71 -5.08 5.72
N ARG A 14 10.61 -5.04 6.71
CA ARG A 14 12.06 -4.92 6.48
C ARG A 14 12.62 -6.01 5.57
N ALA A 15 12.31 -7.27 5.87
CA ALA A 15 12.90 -8.40 5.15
C ALA A 15 12.42 -8.41 3.70
N TRP A 16 11.13 -8.15 3.49
CA TRP A 16 10.53 -8.11 2.16
C TRP A 16 11.00 -6.88 1.36
N TYR A 17 10.98 -5.69 1.98
CA TYR A 17 11.30 -4.42 1.32
C TYR A 17 12.75 -4.38 0.84
N LEU A 18 13.71 -4.75 1.71
CA LEU A 18 15.13 -4.82 1.33
C LEU A 18 15.41 -5.94 0.31
N GLY A 19 14.67 -7.05 0.39
CA GLY A 19 14.76 -8.11 -0.61
C GLY A 19 14.25 -7.68 -1.99
N ARG A 20 13.26 -6.77 -2.03
CA ARG A 20 12.63 -6.29 -3.26
C ARG A 20 13.30 -5.07 -3.88
N TYR A 21 13.92 -4.22 -3.05
CA TYR A 21 14.56 -2.97 -3.42
C TYR A 21 16.02 -2.94 -2.92
N PRO A 22 16.96 -3.58 -3.65
CA PRO A 22 18.35 -3.72 -3.22
C PRO A 22 19.13 -2.40 -3.23
N ASP A 23 18.55 -1.34 -3.79
CA ASP A 23 19.08 0.02 -3.79
C ASP A 23 18.85 0.78 -2.47
N VAL A 24 18.01 0.25 -1.57
CA VAL A 24 17.72 0.86 -0.28
C VAL A 24 18.81 0.49 0.72
N ASP A 25 19.35 1.48 1.43
CA ASP A 25 20.31 1.27 2.51
C ASP A 25 19.66 0.41 3.62
N PRO A 26 20.23 -0.78 3.94
CA PRO A 26 19.69 -1.65 4.98
C PRO A 26 19.69 -0.99 6.37
N ASP A 27 20.58 -0.02 6.63
CA ASP A 27 20.68 0.65 7.92
C ASP A 27 19.73 1.85 8.06
N ALA A 28 19.01 2.21 7.00
CA ALA A 28 18.03 3.29 7.03
C ALA A 28 16.77 2.93 7.84
N ASP A 29 16.08 3.98 8.31
CA ASP A 29 14.69 3.86 8.74
C ASP A 29 13.80 3.68 7.51
N LEU A 30 13.27 2.47 7.35
CA LEU A 30 12.51 2.08 6.18
C LEU A 30 11.14 2.75 6.09
N ASP A 31 10.51 3.06 7.23
CA ASP A 31 9.25 3.81 7.23
C ASP A 31 9.51 5.23 6.71
N ALA A 32 10.55 5.88 7.25
CA ALA A 32 10.93 7.23 6.81
C ALA A 32 11.36 7.25 5.33
N HIS A 33 12.13 6.25 4.88
CA HIS A 33 12.51 6.12 3.47
C HIS A 33 11.27 5.95 2.58
N TYR A 34 10.36 5.06 2.99
CA TYR A 34 9.13 4.83 2.24
C TYR A 34 8.27 6.10 2.17
N ASP A 35 8.11 6.81 3.28
CA ASP A 35 7.35 8.05 3.38
C ASP A 35 7.94 9.17 2.53
N ALA A 36 9.27 9.27 2.48
CA ALA A 36 9.97 10.31 1.73
C ALA A 36 9.96 10.06 0.22
N VAL A 37 10.22 8.82 -0.22
CA VAL A 37 10.44 8.53 -1.64
C VAL A 37 9.79 7.24 -2.14
N GLY A 38 9.57 6.26 -1.25
CA GLY A 38 9.11 4.92 -1.65
C GLY A 38 7.74 4.92 -2.33
N TRP A 39 6.74 5.53 -1.70
CA TRP A 39 5.38 5.51 -2.24
C TRP A 39 5.26 6.28 -3.56
N GLN A 40 6.00 7.39 -3.70
CA GLN A 40 6.02 8.19 -4.93
C GLN A 40 6.70 7.45 -6.08
N ALA A 41 7.71 6.64 -5.77
CA ALA A 41 8.34 5.73 -6.71
C ALA A 41 7.47 4.48 -7.02
N GLY A 42 6.26 4.40 -6.49
CA GLY A 42 5.35 3.26 -6.67
C GLY A 42 5.86 1.98 -6.01
N ARG A 43 6.74 2.09 -5.00
CA ARG A 43 7.21 0.93 -4.24
C ARG A 43 6.11 0.44 -3.33
N ASP A 44 6.07 -0.85 -3.10
CA ASP A 44 5.17 -1.53 -2.18
C ASP A 44 5.90 -1.65 -0.83
N PRO A 45 5.27 -1.38 0.33
CA PRO A 45 5.94 -1.41 1.63
C PRO A 45 5.98 -2.81 2.25
N ALA A 46 5.14 -3.73 1.79
CA ALA A 46 4.94 -5.05 2.38
C ALA A 46 4.32 -6.01 1.35
N PRO A 47 4.45 -7.34 1.51
CA PRO A 47 3.91 -8.31 0.56
C PRO A 47 2.38 -8.25 0.39
N TRP A 48 1.68 -7.71 1.38
CA TRP A 48 0.22 -7.62 1.45
C TRP A 48 -0.32 -6.21 1.10
N PHE A 49 0.54 -5.29 0.65
CA PHE A 49 0.14 -3.93 0.29
C PHE A 49 0.76 -3.49 -1.04
N CYS A 50 -0.08 -3.26 -2.05
CA CYS A 50 0.29 -2.65 -3.30
C CYS A 50 -0.10 -1.17 -3.33
N THR A 51 0.91 -0.32 -3.42
CA THR A 51 0.80 1.14 -3.37
C THR A 51 -0.01 1.67 -4.54
N ALA A 52 0.33 1.22 -5.75
CA ALA A 52 -0.35 1.66 -6.96
C ALA A 52 -1.81 1.17 -6.98
N ALA A 53 -2.06 -0.09 -6.61
CA ALA A 53 -3.41 -0.64 -6.56
C ALA A 53 -4.30 0.10 -5.54
N TYR A 54 -3.73 0.45 -4.37
CA TYR A 54 -4.44 1.24 -3.37
C TYR A 54 -4.85 2.61 -3.94
N LEU A 55 -3.94 3.33 -4.59
CA LEU A 55 -4.23 4.64 -5.19
C LEU A 55 -5.26 4.56 -6.33
N VAL A 56 -5.23 3.50 -7.14
CA VAL A 56 -6.24 3.28 -8.18
C VAL A 56 -7.63 3.01 -7.58
N CYS A 57 -7.70 2.21 -6.51
CA CYS A 57 -8.97 1.85 -5.88
C CYS A 57 -9.57 3.00 -5.04
N HIS A 58 -8.72 3.86 -4.49
CA HIS A 58 -9.07 4.95 -3.58
C HIS A 58 -8.71 6.31 -4.19
N PRO A 59 -9.50 6.81 -5.17
CA PRO A 59 -9.18 8.02 -5.93
C PRO A 59 -9.17 9.28 -5.07
N ASP A 60 -9.84 9.28 -3.93
CA ASP A 60 -9.79 10.36 -2.93
C ASP A 60 -8.40 10.48 -2.30
N VAL A 61 -7.76 9.35 -1.99
CA VAL A 61 -6.37 9.31 -1.48
C VAL A 61 -5.40 9.77 -2.56
N ALA A 62 -5.59 9.29 -3.78
CA ALA A 62 -4.77 9.70 -4.93
C ALA A 62 -4.89 11.20 -5.21
N SER A 63 -6.11 11.74 -5.17
CA SER A 63 -6.37 13.17 -5.40
C SER A 63 -5.83 14.05 -4.27
N ALA A 64 -5.83 13.54 -3.04
CA ALA A 64 -5.22 14.23 -1.90
C ALA A 64 -3.68 14.25 -1.96
N GLY A 65 -3.07 13.39 -2.80
CA GLY A 65 -1.60 13.31 -2.93
C GLY A 65 -0.91 12.87 -1.65
N VAL A 66 -1.59 12.09 -0.81
CA VAL A 66 -1.06 11.61 0.47
C VAL A 66 -0.46 10.21 0.32
N ASN A 67 0.46 9.86 1.21
CA ASN A 67 1.04 8.53 1.23
C ASN A 67 -0.05 7.46 1.50
N PRO A 68 -0.23 6.49 0.59
CA PRO A 68 -1.30 5.49 0.69
C PRO A 68 -1.13 4.53 1.87
N PHE A 69 0.11 4.19 2.25
CA PHE A 69 0.37 3.29 3.37
C PHE A 69 0.09 3.97 4.70
N ALA A 70 0.54 5.23 4.85
CA ALA A 70 0.21 6.05 6.00
C ALA A 70 -1.30 6.28 6.11
N HIS A 71 -1.97 6.63 5.01
CA HIS A 71 -3.42 6.77 4.97
C HIS A 71 -4.14 5.49 5.39
N TRP A 72 -3.71 4.33 4.89
CA TRP A 72 -4.30 3.07 5.28
C TRP A 72 -4.10 2.75 6.77
N ARG A 73 -2.90 2.97 7.30
CA ARG A 73 -2.63 2.77 8.73
C ARG A 73 -3.51 3.66 9.60
N ASP A 74 -3.58 4.95 9.27
CA ASP A 74 -4.15 5.97 10.14
C ASP A 74 -5.69 6.04 10.02
N HIS A 75 -6.23 5.74 8.82
CA HIS A 75 -7.67 5.84 8.52
C HIS A 75 -8.21 4.56 7.84
N GLY A 76 -7.58 4.13 6.76
CA GLY A 76 -8.15 3.12 5.86
C GLY A 76 -8.42 1.76 6.52
N ARG A 77 -7.62 1.35 7.51
CA ARG A 77 -7.84 0.11 8.28
C ARG A 77 -9.14 0.19 9.09
N ALA A 78 -9.40 1.30 9.77
CA ALA A 78 -10.62 1.51 10.55
C ALA A 78 -11.86 1.68 9.64
N GLU A 79 -11.66 2.25 8.46
CA GLU A 79 -12.70 2.41 7.43
C GLU A 79 -13.00 1.12 6.64
N GLY A 80 -12.20 0.06 6.83
CA GLY A 80 -12.35 -1.19 6.08
C GLY A 80 -11.98 -1.08 4.60
N ARG A 81 -11.06 -0.15 4.25
CA ARG A 81 -10.59 0.03 2.88
C ARG A 81 -9.86 -1.20 2.38
N ALA A 82 -10.22 -1.63 1.17
CA ALA A 82 -9.56 -2.74 0.49
C ALA A 82 -8.05 -2.45 0.29
N ILE A 83 -7.25 -3.47 0.58
CA ILE A 83 -5.82 -3.56 0.26
C ILE A 83 -5.61 -4.65 -0.79
N PHE A 84 -4.42 -4.66 -1.38
CA PHE A 84 -4.06 -5.54 -2.48
C PHE A 84 -2.66 -6.07 -2.24
N ASP A 85 -2.38 -7.32 -2.60
CA ASP A 85 -1.04 -7.88 -2.44
C ASP A 85 -0.03 -7.16 -3.34
N ALA A 86 1.22 -7.08 -2.92
CA ALA A 86 2.29 -6.43 -3.67
C ALA A 86 2.39 -6.98 -5.10
N GLY A 87 2.58 -6.09 -6.06
CA GLY A 87 2.59 -6.44 -7.48
C GLY A 87 1.23 -6.83 -8.08
N THR A 88 0.11 -6.57 -7.38
CA THR A 88 -1.23 -6.74 -7.96
C THR A 88 -1.34 -6.02 -9.31
N PRO A 89 -1.68 -6.72 -10.41
CA PRO A 89 -1.86 -6.10 -11.71
C PRO A 89 -2.96 -5.03 -11.68
N LEU A 90 -2.64 -3.81 -12.09
CA LEU A 90 -3.58 -2.68 -12.01
C LEU A 90 -4.81 -2.84 -12.93
N ASP A 91 -4.69 -3.65 -13.98
CA ASP A 91 -5.80 -4.02 -14.85
C ASP A 91 -6.80 -4.96 -14.17
N LEU A 92 -6.48 -5.55 -13.01
CA LEU A 92 -7.41 -6.31 -12.18
C LEU A 92 -8.03 -5.46 -11.06
N VAL A 93 -7.41 -4.32 -10.74
CA VAL A 93 -7.94 -3.38 -9.74
C VAL A 93 -9.16 -2.69 -10.34
N ARG A 94 -10.29 -2.81 -9.66
CA ARG A 94 -11.53 -2.13 -10.04
C ARG A 94 -11.88 -1.15 -8.92
N PRO A 95 -11.85 0.17 -9.19
CA PRO A 95 -12.43 1.12 -8.25
C PRO A 95 -13.87 0.70 -8.00
N ARG A 96 -14.34 0.90 -6.76
CA ARG A 96 -15.75 0.67 -6.44
C ARG A 96 -16.56 1.58 -7.38
N GLN A 97 -17.20 1.00 -8.39
CA GLN A 97 -18.11 1.72 -9.26
C GLN A 97 -19.17 2.31 -8.33
N GLY A 98 -19.34 3.63 -8.36
CA GLY A 98 -20.47 4.27 -7.69
C GLY A 98 -21.74 3.52 -8.12
N ALA A 99 -22.59 3.17 -7.15
CA ALA A 99 -23.91 2.70 -7.50
C ALA A 99 -24.56 3.76 -8.42
N PRO A 100 -25.15 3.39 -9.57
CA PRO A 100 -25.97 4.32 -10.31
C PRO A 100 -27.18 4.61 -9.45
N GLY A 101 -27.23 5.80 -8.85
CA GLY A 101 -28.23 6.14 -7.86
C GLY A 101 -28.18 7.60 -7.44
N ASP A 102 -28.13 8.51 -8.40
CA ASP A 102 -28.55 9.90 -8.20
C ASP A 102 -29.33 10.36 -9.45
N LEU A 103 -30.65 10.32 -9.30
CA LEU A 103 -31.76 11.03 -9.99
C LEU A 103 -31.90 10.94 -11.52
#